data_AF-A0A9E6EXS4-F1
#
_entry.id   AF-A0A9E6EXS4-F1
#
_cell.length_a   1.000
_cell.length_b   1.000
_cell.length_c   1.000
_cell.angle_alpha   90.00
_cell.angle_beta   90.00
_cell.angle_gamma   90.00
#
_symmetry.space_group_name_H-M   'P 1'
#
loop_
_entity.id
_entity.type
_entity.pdbx_description
1 polymer ?
#
loop_
_entity_poly.entity_id
_entity_poly.type
_entity_poly.pdbx_seq_one_letter_code
_entity_poly.pdbx_strand_id
1 'polypeptide(L)'
;MLQPILNTFNSINNDNALLYFITRILKEDAKKRSKIIHKYNFKIYQVDVDNEIREHLYNLTKETLRHLIEKNFTITEYDIISDDTQNLFTYSINNKTMAFADIVNIQLKKQPIKIQSFQDITDKEKLWAYCVGFYDNDNNWIYTFRKISLSKVAIDEKHGNKKGFFKKMIQTRFNSNSKKLELIEGDTVNLDKQVDCLFYDNLFYVIKKAQFEQIVGLEEEYKQQAIQINSDLKQTKMIDGLDFIDQQIENNPAIHKKLVRLAKIGNYKNLNKEEIIKMQNIWRLIKWEM
;
A
#
# COMPACT_ATOMS: atom_id res chain seq x y z
N MET A 1 -16.38 -3.23 -17.18
CA MET A 1 -16.44 -3.97 -15.90
C MET A 1 -16.67 -3.11 -14.67
N LEU A 2 -16.35 -1.81 -14.65
CA LEU A 2 -16.57 -0.95 -13.47
C LEU A 2 -18.01 -0.42 -13.32
N GLN A 3 -18.77 -0.36 -14.42
CA GLN A 3 -20.15 0.15 -14.41
C GLN A 3 -21.08 -0.62 -13.43
N PRO A 4 -21.04 -1.96 -13.35
CA PRO A 4 -21.79 -2.70 -12.34
C PRO A 4 -21.42 -2.32 -10.90
N ILE A 5 -20.13 -2.03 -10.63
CA ILE A 5 -19.66 -1.60 -9.30
C ILE A 5 -20.26 -0.23 -8.96
N LEU A 6 -20.24 0.72 -9.90
CA LEU A 6 -20.87 2.03 -9.69
C LEU A 6 -22.39 1.92 -9.48
N ASN A 7 -23.07 1.03 -10.21
CA ASN A 7 -24.51 0.81 -10.03
C ASN A 7 -24.80 0.26 -8.63
N THR A 8 -24.05 -0.74 -8.18
CA THR A 8 -24.13 -1.31 -6.83
C THR A 8 -23.81 -0.26 -5.77
N PHE A 9 -22.80 0.58 -5.99
CA PHE A 9 -22.46 1.67 -5.09
C PHE A 9 -23.58 2.71 -4.97
N ASN A 10 -24.24 3.04 -6.09
CA ASN A 10 -25.33 4.01 -6.10
C ASN A 10 -26.61 3.52 -5.41
N SER A 11 -26.80 2.20 -5.25
CA SER A 11 -27.90 1.65 -4.45
C SER A 11 -27.63 1.65 -2.95
N ILE A 12 -26.37 1.88 -2.53
CA ILE A 12 -25.99 1.96 -1.12
C ILE A 12 -26.35 3.34 -0.58
N ASN A 13 -27.05 3.35 0.57
CA ASN A 13 -27.30 4.57 1.32
C ASN A 13 -25.98 5.09 1.92
N ASN A 14 -25.76 6.39 1.86
CA ASN A 14 -24.61 7.06 2.47
C ASN A 14 -24.42 6.68 3.94
N ASP A 15 -25.51 6.47 4.69
CA ASP A 15 -25.44 6.05 6.10
C ASP A 15 -24.79 4.68 6.32
N ASN A 16 -24.73 3.85 5.27
CA ASN A 16 -24.09 2.53 5.31
C ASN A 16 -22.59 2.59 4.97
N ALA A 17 -21.91 3.68 5.35
CA ALA A 17 -20.47 3.83 5.18
C ALA A 17 -19.76 3.80 6.55
N LEU A 18 -18.79 2.88 6.67
CA LEU A 18 -18.01 2.67 7.89
C LEU A 18 -16.53 2.93 7.63
N LEU A 19 -15.90 3.72 8.51
CA LEU A 19 -14.46 3.99 8.47
C LEU A 19 -13.71 3.01 9.38
N TYR A 20 -12.60 2.50 8.85
CA TYR A 20 -11.70 1.62 9.57
C TYR A 20 -10.26 2.10 9.48
N PHE A 21 -9.54 2.05 10.59
CA PHE A 21 -8.08 2.18 10.60
C PHE A 21 -7.41 0.83 10.61
N ILE A 22 -6.39 0.71 9.78
CA ILE A 22 -5.53 -0.46 9.69
C ILE A 22 -4.20 -0.08 10.30
N THR A 23 -3.79 -0.84 11.31
CA THR A 23 -2.54 -0.65 12.04
C THR A 23 -1.61 -1.84 11.77
N ARG A 24 -0.32 -1.64 12.03
CA ARG A 24 0.66 -2.71 11.99
C ARG A 24 1.53 -2.71 13.24
N ILE A 25 1.85 -3.91 13.72
CA ILE A 25 2.71 -4.15 14.88
C ILE A 25 3.84 -5.06 14.46
N LEU A 26 5.07 -4.75 14.85
CA LEU A 26 6.21 -5.63 14.64
C LEU A 26 6.08 -6.84 15.57
N LYS A 27 6.18 -8.07 15.05
CA LYS A 27 6.19 -9.28 15.90
C LYS A 27 7.48 -9.32 16.71
N GLU A 28 7.40 -9.76 17.97
CA GLU A 28 8.54 -9.73 18.92
C GLU A 28 9.76 -10.52 18.40
N ASP A 29 9.53 -11.63 17.69
CA ASP A 29 10.60 -12.49 17.13
C ASP A 29 11.01 -12.15 15.68
N ALA A 30 10.55 -11.00 15.15
CA ALA A 30 10.76 -10.68 13.74
C ALA A 30 12.23 -10.36 13.43
N LYS A 31 12.94 -11.28 12.78
CA LYS A 31 14.28 -11.03 12.22
C LYS A 31 14.20 -9.87 11.21
N LYS A 32 15.22 -9.00 11.15
CA LYS A 32 15.28 -7.88 10.17
C LYS A 32 14.97 -8.29 8.73
N ARG A 33 15.32 -9.53 8.35
CA ARG A 33 15.18 -10.13 7.00
C ARG A 33 13.99 -11.08 6.83
N SER A 34 13.08 -11.25 7.80
CA SER A 34 11.94 -12.17 7.66
C SER A 34 10.85 -11.61 6.75
N LYS A 35 10.17 -12.47 5.97
CA LYS A 35 9.01 -12.09 5.13
C LYS A 35 7.97 -11.29 5.92
N ILE A 36 7.28 -10.36 5.26
CA ILE A 36 6.33 -9.43 5.90
C ILE A 36 5.26 -10.17 6.70
N ILE A 37 4.71 -11.25 6.15
CA ILE A 37 3.71 -12.08 6.83
C ILE A 37 4.20 -12.60 8.20
N HIS A 38 5.51 -12.75 8.37
CA HIS A 38 6.15 -13.12 9.62
C HIS A 38 6.68 -11.92 10.41
N LYS A 39 6.75 -10.73 9.81
CA LYS A 39 7.32 -9.52 10.41
C LYS A 39 6.28 -8.64 11.09
N TYR A 40 5.10 -8.48 10.48
CA TYR A 40 4.05 -7.61 11.00
C TYR A 40 2.74 -8.37 11.22
N ASN A 41 2.04 -8.00 12.30
CA ASN A 41 0.63 -8.31 12.49
C ASN A 41 -0.17 -7.07 12.12
N PHE A 42 -1.16 -7.24 11.24
CA PHE A 42 -2.10 -6.18 10.90
C PHE A 42 -3.35 -6.32 11.76
N LYS A 43 -3.86 -5.19 12.25
CA LYS A 43 -5.12 -5.12 12.97
C LYS A 43 -6.00 -4.04 12.34
N ILE A 44 -7.30 -4.22 12.49
CA ILE A 44 -8.30 -3.26 12.04
C ILE A 44 -9.16 -2.78 13.21
N TYR A 45 -9.43 -1.48 13.22
CA TYR A 45 -10.28 -0.82 14.20
C TYR A 45 -11.34 -0.02 13.48
N GLN A 46 -12.58 -0.10 13.93
CA GLN A 46 -13.66 0.76 13.44
C GLN A 46 -13.61 2.11 14.15
N VAL A 47 -13.88 3.17 13.40
CA VAL A 47 -13.92 4.54 13.90
C VAL A 47 -15.28 5.12 13.56
N ASP A 48 -15.96 5.66 14.56
CA ASP A 48 -17.20 6.38 14.34
C ASP A 48 -16.89 7.75 13.73
N VAL A 49 -17.68 8.12 12.72
CA VAL A 49 -17.50 9.36 11.96
C VAL A 49 -18.83 10.12 11.87
N ASP A 50 -18.72 11.44 11.95
CA ASP A 50 -19.86 12.33 11.76
C ASP A 50 -20.41 12.25 10.33
N ASN A 51 -21.67 12.65 10.17
CA ASN A 51 -22.37 12.58 8.88
C ASN A 51 -21.66 13.36 7.77
N GLU A 52 -21.04 14.50 8.09
CA GLU A 52 -20.28 15.29 7.11
C GLU A 52 -19.07 14.53 6.57
N ILE A 53 -18.33 13.84 7.44
CA ILE A 53 -17.19 13.00 7.03
C ILE A 53 -17.69 11.81 6.21
N ARG A 54 -18.80 11.19 6.64
CA ARG A 54 -19.41 10.06 5.94
C ARG A 54 -19.81 10.44 4.51
N GLU A 55 -20.52 11.56 4.36
CA GLU A 55 -20.92 12.10 3.07
C GLU A 55 -19.70 12.43 2.20
N HIS A 56 -18.66 13.04 2.79
CA HIS A 56 -17.44 13.31 2.06
C HIS A 56 -16.78 12.05 1.50
N LEU A 57 -16.65 10.99 2.31
CA LEU A 57 -16.05 9.71 1.90
C LEU A 57 -16.89 8.98 0.83
N TYR A 58 -18.22 9.05 0.95
CA TYR A 58 -19.15 8.51 -0.05
C TYR A 58 -19.00 9.23 -1.40
N ASN A 59 -19.04 10.56 -1.39
CA ASN A 59 -18.89 11.37 -2.61
C ASN A 59 -17.52 11.18 -3.25
N LEU A 60 -16.44 11.13 -2.46
CA LEU A 60 -15.09 10.82 -2.95
C LEU A 60 -15.04 9.49 -3.70
N THR A 61 -15.66 8.45 -3.14
CA THR A 61 -15.68 7.11 -3.76
C THR A 61 -16.49 7.11 -5.04
N LYS A 62 -17.65 7.79 -5.05
CA LYS A 62 -18.51 7.95 -6.23
C LYS A 62 -17.80 8.67 -7.37
N GLU A 63 -17.15 9.79 -7.08
CA GLU A 63 -16.38 10.57 -8.04
C GLU A 63 -15.21 9.76 -8.60
N THR A 64 -14.51 9.02 -7.74
CA THR A 64 -13.42 8.13 -8.15
C THR A 64 -13.92 7.07 -9.14
N LEU A 65 -15.03 6.37 -8.83
CA LEU A 65 -15.61 5.35 -9.71
C LEU A 65 -16.03 5.95 -11.07
N ARG A 66 -16.68 7.12 -11.07
CA ARG A 66 -17.06 7.83 -12.30
C ARG A 66 -15.83 8.17 -13.14
N HIS A 67 -14.79 8.73 -12.53
CA HIS A 67 -13.56 9.08 -13.23
C HIS A 67 -12.88 7.87 -13.88
N LEU A 68 -12.83 6.73 -13.17
CA LEU A 68 -12.26 5.50 -13.72
C LEU A 68 -13.04 4.97 -14.93
N ILE A 69 -14.37 5.11 -14.91
CA ILE A 69 -15.25 4.73 -16.03
C ILE A 69 -15.06 5.67 -17.22
N GLU A 70 -15.08 6.99 -16.99
CA GLU A 70 -14.90 8.00 -18.03
C GLU A 70 -13.56 7.89 -18.75
N LYS A 71 -12.50 7.55 -18.03
CA LYS A 71 -11.17 7.34 -18.61
C LYS A 71 -11.07 6.09 -19.46
N ASN A 72 -12.01 5.15 -19.32
CA ASN A 72 -12.06 3.89 -20.08
C ASN A 72 -10.71 3.15 -20.12
N PHE A 73 -10.08 3.01 -18.96
CA PHE A 73 -8.78 2.32 -18.84
C PHE A 73 -8.86 0.87 -19.31
N THR A 74 -7.78 0.38 -19.91
CA THR A 74 -7.63 -1.05 -20.19
C THR A 74 -7.43 -1.78 -18.88
N ILE A 75 -8.31 -2.75 -18.59
CA ILE A 75 -8.19 -3.56 -17.38
C ILE A 75 -7.18 -4.67 -17.64
N THR A 76 -6.14 -4.74 -16.82
CA THR A 76 -5.06 -5.73 -16.95
C THR A 76 -4.76 -6.37 -15.61
N GLU A 77 -4.34 -7.63 -15.59
CA GLU A 77 -3.87 -8.24 -14.35
C GLU A 77 -2.58 -7.55 -13.88
N TYR A 78 -2.47 -7.34 -12.58
CA TYR A 78 -1.30 -6.74 -11.97
C TYR A 78 -0.04 -7.60 -12.22
N ASP A 79 0.96 -6.99 -12.85
CA ASP A 79 2.33 -7.49 -12.90
C ASP A 79 3.31 -6.38 -12.48
N ILE A 80 4.39 -6.79 -11.80
CA ILE A 80 5.55 -5.95 -11.49
C ILE A 80 6.25 -5.42 -12.76
N ILE A 81 6.15 -6.14 -13.89
CA ILE A 81 6.73 -5.74 -15.18
C ILE A 81 5.79 -4.80 -15.95
N SER A 82 4.48 -4.87 -15.72
CA SER A 82 3.49 -4.09 -16.48
C SER A 82 3.80 -2.59 -16.44
N ASP A 83 3.63 -1.95 -17.60
CA ASP A 83 3.71 -0.51 -17.75
C ASP A 83 2.48 0.15 -17.10
N ASP A 84 2.72 1.24 -16.37
CA ASP A 84 1.74 1.96 -15.56
C ASP A 84 0.90 2.93 -16.41
N THR A 85 1.17 3.01 -17.72
CA THR A 85 0.45 3.90 -18.64
C THR A 85 -0.88 3.29 -19.09
N GLN A 86 -1.98 4.05 -18.91
CA GLN A 86 -3.34 3.75 -19.40
C GLN A 86 -4.00 2.44 -18.94
N ASN A 87 -3.46 1.79 -17.92
CA ASN A 87 -3.99 0.54 -17.38
C ASN A 87 -4.64 0.74 -15.99
N LEU A 88 -5.78 0.09 -15.76
CA LEU A 88 -6.30 -0.14 -14.42
C LEU A 88 -5.96 -1.59 -14.06
N PHE A 89 -5.14 -1.79 -13.03
CA PHE A 89 -4.73 -3.14 -12.67
C PHE A 89 -5.76 -3.83 -11.80
N THR A 90 -5.96 -5.12 -12.03
CA THR A 90 -6.70 -6.02 -11.15
C THR A 90 -5.76 -6.96 -10.42
N TYR A 91 -6.07 -7.26 -9.17
CA TYR A 91 -5.31 -8.20 -8.36
C TYR A 91 -6.27 -9.08 -7.58
N SER A 92 -6.23 -10.39 -7.84
CA SER A 92 -7.03 -11.38 -7.11
C SER A 92 -6.44 -11.69 -5.74
N ILE A 93 -7.28 -11.61 -4.71
CA ILE A 93 -6.87 -11.94 -3.33
C ILE A 93 -6.56 -13.44 -3.16
N ASN A 94 -7.16 -14.30 -3.99
CA ASN A 94 -7.01 -15.75 -3.91
C ASN A 94 -5.64 -16.24 -4.37
N ASN A 95 -4.93 -15.43 -5.18
CA ASN A 95 -3.71 -15.89 -5.83
C ASN A 95 -2.47 -15.89 -4.91
N LYS A 96 -2.47 -15.24 -3.73
CA LYS A 96 -1.24 -15.07 -2.93
C LYS A 96 -1.48 -14.99 -1.41
N THR A 97 -0.61 -15.66 -0.66
CA THR A 97 -0.47 -15.61 0.81
C THR A 97 0.03 -14.23 1.25
N MET A 98 -0.85 -13.23 1.25
CA MET A 98 -0.54 -11.88 1.69
C MET A 98 -0.90 -11.68 3.16
N ALA A 99 -0.06 -10.94 3.89
CA ALA A 99 -0.35 -10.52 5.26
C ALA A 99 -1.60 -9.64 5.38
N PHE A 100 -1.99 -8.98 4.27
CA PHE A 100 -3.19 -8.16 4.19
C PHE A 100 -4.45 -8.96 3.85
N ALA A 101 -4.32 -10.20 3.38
CA ALA A 101 -5.48 -11.04 3.04
C ALA A 101 -6.35 -11.32 4.27
N ASP A 102 -5.73 -11.50 5.45
CA ASP A 102 -6.44 -11.68 6.72
C ASP A 102 -7.35 -10.49 7.05
N ILE A 103 -6.96 -9.27 6.69
CA ILE A 103 -7.77 -8.07 6.93
C ILE A 103 -9.08 -8.18 6.15
N VAL A 104 -9.01 -8.49 4.86
CA VAL A 104 -10.17 -8.48 3.97
C VAL A 104 -11.02 -9.74 4.09
N ASN A 105 -10.38 -10.91 4.21
CA ASN A 105 -11.09 -12.17 4.24
C ASN A 105 -11.64 -12.53 5.62
N ILE A 106 -11.04 -12.00 6.69
CA ILE A 106 -11.37 -12.39 8.07
C ILE A 106 -11.77 -11.18 8.91
N GLN A 107 -10.90 -10.18 9.08
CA GLN A 107 -11.11 -9.16 10.11
C GLN A 107 -12.26 -8.20 9.76
N LEU A 108 -12.35 -7.71 8.51
CA LEU A 108 -13.45 -6.86 8.05
C LEU A 108 -14.82 -7.54 8.17
N LYS A 109 -14.85 -8.87 8.06
CA LYS A 109 -16.10 -9.66 8.19
C LYS A 109 -16.52 -9.92 9.64
N LYS A 110 -15.63 -9.71 10.62
CA LYS A 110 -15.83 -10.12 12.03
C LYS A 110 -16.21 -8.99 12.99
N GLN A 111 -16.81 -7.90 12.49
CA GLN A 111 -17.14 -6.69 13.27
C GLN A 111 -15.93 -6.17 14.08
N PRO A 112 -15.05 -5.37 13.44
CA PRO A 112 -13.87 -4.79 14.09
C PRO A 112 -14.16 -4.06 15.41
N ILE A 113 -13.19 -4.10 16.32
CA ILE A 113 -13.26 -3.36 17.59
C ILE A 113 -13.35 -1.86 17.29
N LYS A 114 -14.32 -1.18 17.92
CA LYS A 114 -14.42 0.28 17.87
C LYS A 114 -13.41 0.92 18.81
N ILE A 115 -12.67 1.91 18.32
CA ILE A 115 -11.77 2.71 19.18
C ILE A 115 -12.47 4.00 19.63
N GLN A 116 -12.13 4.44 20.83
CA GLN A 116 -12.60 5.72 21.38
C GLN A 116 -11.48 6.77 21.36
N SER A 117 -10.21 6.35 21.36
CA SER A 117 -9.06 7.25 21.31
C SER A 117 -7.95 6.71 20.39
N PHE A 118 -7.23 7.61 19.71
CA PHE A 118 -6.03 7.23 18.96
C PHE A 118 -4.86 6.85 19.88
N GLN A 119 -4.87 7.27 21.15
CA GLN A 119 -3.90 6.84 22.15
C GLN A 119 -3.92 5.32 22.34
N ASP A 120 -5.10 4.69 22.25
CA ASP A 120 -5.26 3.23 22.39
C ASP A 120 -4.47 2.44 21.34
N ILE A 121 -4.22 3.05 20.17
CA ILE A 121 -3.49 2.46 19.06
C ILE A 121 -2.00 2.79 19.11
N THR A 122 -1.65 4.03 19.44
CA THR A 122 -0.36 4.64 19.06
C THR A 122 0.82 4.28 19.97
N ASP A 123 0.55 3.71 21.15
CA ASP A 123 1.60 3.28 22.09
C ASP A 123 2.35 2.03 21.62
N LYS A 124 1.68 1.13 20.88
CA LYS A 124 2.26 -0.16 20.43
C LYS A 124 2.14 -0.39 18.94
N GLU A 125 1.21 0.30 18.27
CA GLU A 125 0.86 0.03 16.89
C GLU A 125 1.10 1.27 16.03
N LYS A 126 1.43 1.05 14.75
CA LYS A 126 1.62 2.14 13.79
C LYS A 126 0.44 2.17 12.84
N LEU A 127 -0.23 3.31 12.75
CA LEU A 127 -1.25 3.54 11.75
C LEU A 127 -0.65 3.36 10.34
N TRP A 128 -1.28 2.51 9.53
CA TRP A 128 -0.76 2.05 8.25
C TRP A 128 -1.61 2.53 7.08
N ALA A 129 -2.91 2.32 7.15
CA ALA A 129 -3.86 2.69 6.13
C ALA A 129 -5.22 2.96 6.78
N TYR A 130 -6.14 3.55 6.03
CA TYR A 130 -7.57 3.49 6.35
C TYR A 130 -8.34 2.81 5.23
N CYS A 131 -9.47 2.25 5.60
CA CYS A 131 -10.42 1.62 4.71
C CYS A 131 -11.81 2.21 4.95
N VAL A 132 -12.56 2.44 3.89
CA VAL A 132 -13.99 2.76 3.98
C VAL A 132 -14.77 1.60 3.39
N GLY A 133 -15.65 1.00 4.21
CA GLY A 133 -16.56 -0.05 3.77
C GLY A 133 -17.95 0.50 3.53
N PHE A 134 -18.50 0.20 2.37
CA PHE A 134 -19.86 0.53 1.97
C PHE A 134 -20.64 -0.77 1.82
N TYR A 135 -21.78 -0.88 2.50
CA TYR A 135 -22.59 -2.10 2.48
C TYR A 135 -24.02 -1.85 2.02
N ASP A 136 -24.56 -2.78 1.24
CA ASP A 136 -25.98 -2.80 0.89
C ASP A 136 -26.79 -3.68 1.85
N ASN A 137 -28.10 -3.75 1.61
CA ASN A 137 -29.02 -4.56 2.42
C ASN A 137 -28.82 -6.08 2.21
N ASP A 138 -28.19 -6.47 1.10
CA ASP A 138 -27.87 -7.86 0.76
C ASP A 138 -26.51 -8.29 1.31
N ASN A 139 -25.89 -7.46 2.16
CA ASN A 139 -24.60 -7.68 2.78
C ASN A 139 -23.45 -7.82 1.77
N ASN A 140 -23.58 -7.20 0.59
CA ASN A 140 -22.47 -6.99 -0.33
C ASN A 140 -21.66 -5.78 0.12
N TRP A 141 -20.34 -5.90 0.00
CA TRP A 141 -19.43 -4.86 0.45
C TRP A 141 -18.56 -4.34 -0.69
N ILE A 142 -18.44 -3.03 -0.76
CA ILE A 142 -17.42 -2.33 -1.52
C ILE A 142 -16.46 -1.70 -0.52
N TYR A 143 -15.17 -1.99 -0.64
CA TYR A 143 -14.17 -1.38 0.22
C TYR A 143 -13.25 -0.49 -0.60
N THR A 144 -12.95 0.69 -0.09
CA THR A 144 -11.86 1.54 -0.61
C THR A 144 -10.73 1.58 0.41
N PHE A 145 -9.49 1.69 -0.07
CA PHE A 145 -8.32 1.77 0.79
C PHE A 145 -7.45 2.97 0.42
N ARG A 146 -6.84 3.55 1.44
CA ARG A 146 -5.88 4.64 1.32
C ARG A 146 -4.73 4.46 2.29
N LYS A 147 -3.51 4.53 1.78
CA LYS A 147 -2.28 4.53 2.57
C LYS A 147 -2.18 5.81 3.39
N ILE A 148 -1.92 5.67 4.69
CA ILE A 148 -1.64 6.82 5.58
C ILE A 148 -0.13 7.05 5.65
N SER A 149 0.28 8.32 5.52
CA SER A 149 1.62 8.77 5.87
C SER A 149 1.71 9.09 7.35
N LEU A 150 2.83 8.77 7.99
CA LEU A 150 3.07 9.10 9.40
C LEU A 150 2.97 10.60 9.70
N SER A 151 3.25 11.46 8.71
CA SER A 151 3.13 12.91 8.84
C SER A 151 1.69 13.43 8.95
N LYS A 152 0.69 12.56 8.81
CA LYS A 152 -0.74 12.91 8.83
C LYS A 152 -1.43 12.62 10.15
N VAL A 153 -0.67 12.18 11.15
CA VAL A 153 -1.18 11.83 12.47
C VAL A 153 -0.46 12.70 13.50
N ALA A 154 -1.20 13.43 14.31
CA ALA A 154 -0.68 14.16 15.46
C ALA A 154 -1.43 13.75 16.72
N ILE A 155 -0.72 13.71 17.85
CA ILE A 155 -1.24 13.27 19.14
C ILE A 155 -0.98 14.39 20.14
N ASP A 156 -1.97 14.73 20.95
CA ASP A 156 -1.84 15.80 21.94
C ASP A 156 -0.85 15.42 23.05
N GLU A 157 0.01 16.37 23.43
CA GLU A 157 1.06 16.18 24.42
C GLU A 157 0.53 16.10 25.86
N LYS A 158 -0.69 16.59 26.12
CA LYS A 158 -1.20 16.77 27.49
C LYS A 158 -1.50 15.48 28.26
N HIS A 159 -1.61 14.31 27.60
CA HIS A 159 -2.05 13.06 28.26
C HIS A 159 -1.20 11.79 28.03
N GLY A 160 -0.03 11.85 27.37
CA GLY A 160 0.73 10.63 26.99
C GLY A 160 2.21 10.59 27.42
N ASN A 161 2.63 9.45 28.01
CA ASN A 161 4.01 9.11 28.36
C ASN A 161 5.04 9.48 27.26
N LYS A 162 6.18 10.06 27.64
CA LYS A 162 7.21 10.72 26.79
C LYS A 162 7.85 9.93 25.60
N LYS A 163 7.33 8.77 25.16
CA LYS A 163 8.02 7.83 24.23
C LYS A 163 7.32 7.46 22.90
N GLY A 164 6.22 8.10 22.50
CA GLY A 164 5.55 7.85 21.21
C GLY A 164 6.26 8.47 19.99
N PHE A 165 6.22 7.81 18.82
CA PHE A 165 6.91 8.24 17.59
C PHE A 165 6.23 9.44 16.88
N PHE A 166 5.00 9.79 17.23
CA PHE A 166 4.17 10.86 16.64
C PHE A 166 4.35 12.24 17.34
N LYS A 167 5.36 12.38 18.19
CA LYS A 167 5.51 13.44 19.22
C LYS A 167 6.18 14.77 18.80
N LYS A 168 5.99 15.30 17.58
CA LYS A 168 6.80 16.47 17.16
C LYS A 168 6.10 17.58 16.37
N MET A 169 4.77 17.55 16.21
CA MET A 169 4.09 18.57 15.41
C MET A 169 2.97 19.23 16.20
N ILE A 170 3.11 20.53 16.43
CA ILE A 170 1.98 21.35 16.89
C ILE A 170 0.97 21.45 15.74
N GLN A 171 -0.29 21.14 16.02
CA GLN A 171 -1.37 21.34 15.07
C GLN A 171 -2.03 22.67 15.35
N THR A 172 -2.20 23.46 14.31
CA THR A 172 -2.74 24.81 14.43
C THR A 172 -3.79 25.06 13.36
N ARG A 173 -4.88 25.71 13.75
CA ARG A 173 -5.90 26.23 12.83
C ARG A 173 -5.88 27.74 12.83
N PHE A 174 -6.05 28.36 11.66
CA PHE A 174 -6.32 29.79 11.61
C PHE A 174 -7.81 30.01 11.92
N ASN A 175 -8.09 30.63 13.05
CA ASN A 175 -9.46 30.97 13.43
C ASN A 175 -9.84 32.30 12.77
N SER A 176 -10.74 32.24 11.80
CA SER A 176 -11.20 33.43 11.06
C SER A 176 -11.93 34.46 11.92
N ASN A 177 -12.54 34.04 13.04
CA ASN A 177 -13.24 34.95 13.95
C ASN A 177 -12.25 35.72 14.84
N SER A 178 -11.27 35.02 15.42
CA SER A 178 -10.25 35.65 16.28
C SER A 178 -9.07 36.24 15.51
N LYS A 179 -8.96 35.93 14.21
CA LYS A 179 -7.84 36.27 13.30
C LYS A 179 -6.48 35.79 13.82
N LYS A 180 -6.48 34.71 14.61
CA LYS A 180 -5.29 34.15 15.24
C LYS A 180 -5.08 32.72 14.82
N LEU A 181 -3.82 32.31 14.84
CA LEU A 181 -3.44 30.92 14.77
C LEU A 181 -3.65 30.30 16.16
N GLU A 182 -4.56 29.35 16.27
CA GLU A 182 -4.93 28.67 17.51
C GLU A 182 -4.47 27.22 17.45
N LEU A 183 -4.07 26.66 18.60
CA LEU A 183 -3.74 25.25 18.71
C LEU A 183 -5.00 24.40 18.55
N ILE A 184 -4.86 23.28 17.85
CA ILE A 184 -5.87 22.21 17.85
C ILE A 184 -5.51 21.29 19.01
N GLU A 185 -6.40 21.18 19.98
CA GLU A 185 -6.28 20.23 21.09
C GLU A 185 -6.83 18.87 20.67
N GLY A 186 -6.23 17.79 21.21
CA GLY A 186 -6.59 16.41 20.90
C GLY A 186 -5.82 15.77 19.75
N ASP A 187 -6.07 14.47 19.56
CA ASP A 187 -5.45 13.68 18.51
C ASP A 187 -6.10 13.98 17.16
N THR A 188 -5.29 14.18 16.13
CA THR A 188 -5.78 14.50 14.79
C THR A 188 -5.22 13.54 13.74
N VAL A 189 -6.08 13.21 12.77
CA VAL A 189 -5.69 12.46 11.58
C VAL A 189 -6.21 13.17 10.34
N ASN A 190 -5.30 13.46 9.41
CA ASN A 190 -5.65 14.04 8.12
C ASN A 190 -6.09 12.93 7.16
N LEU A 191 -7.39 12.90 6.84
CA LEU A 191 -7.95 12.04 5.79
C LEU A 191 -7.72 12.67 4.41
N ASP A 192 -7.23 11.87 3.48
CA ASP A 192 -6.94 12.33 2.13
C ASP A 192 -8.18 12.28 1.24
N LYS A 193 -8.26 13.23 0.31
CA LYS A 193 -9.29 13.23 -0.75
C LYS A 193 -8.92 12.33 -1.93
N GLN A 194 -8.44 11.12 -1.66
CA GLN A 194 -7.95 10.19 -2.68
C GLN A 194 -8.16 8.73 -2.27
N VAL A 195 -8.41 7.87 -3.26
CA VAL A 195 -8.47 6.41 -3.12
C VAL A 195 -7.27 5.78 -3.83
N ASP A 196 -6.62 4.81 -3.19
CA ASP A 196 -5.47 4.11 -3.77
C ASP A 196 -5.86 2.79 -4.44
N CYS A 197 -6.81 2.07 -3.85
CA CYS A 197 -7.42 0.90 -4.47
C CYS A 197 -8.85 0.67 -3.96
N LEU A 198 -9.62 -0.05 -4.76
CA LEU A 198 -10.96 -0.52 -4.44
C LEU A 198 -10.95 -2.04 -4.39
N PHE A 199 -11.72 -2.63 -3.49
CA PHE A 199 -11.92 -4.08 -3.40
C PHE A 199 -13.41 -4.38 -3.53
N TYR A 200 -13.72 -5.26 -4.46
CA TYR A 200 -15.06 -5.74 -4.74
C TYR A 200 -14.98 -7.14 -5.33
N ASP A 201 -15.83 -8.05 -4.85
CA ASP A 201 -15.91 -9.43 -5.34
C ASP A 201 -14.54 -10.14 -5.48
N ASN A 202 -13.77 -10.17 -4.39
CA ASN A 202 -12.45 -10.82 -4.30
C ASN A 202 -11.35 -10.24 -5.23
N LEU A 203 -11.62 -9.10 -5.89
CA LEU A 203 -10.69 -8.41 -6.76
C LEU A 203 -10.36 -7.03 -6.20
N PHE A 204 -9.07 -6.73 -6.13
CA PHE A 204 -8.60 -5.36 -6.00
C PHE A 204 -8.52 -4.70 -7.37
N TYR A 205 -9.05 -3.49 -7.48
CA TYR A 205 -8.85 -2.55 -8.57
C TYR A 205 -7.84 -1.50 -8.09
N VAL A 206 -6.66 -1.51 -8.69
CA VAL A 206 -5.49 -0.75 -8.24
C VAL A 206 -5.42 0.57 -9.01
N ILE A 207 -5.75 1.66 -8.33
CA ILE A 207 -5.74 3.02 -8.90
C ILE A 207 -4.33 3.61 -8.78
N LYS A 208 -3.69 3.41 -7.62
CA LYS A 208 -2.33 3.86 -7.35
C LYS A 208 -1.44 2.68 -6.99
N LYS A 209 -0.64 2.26 -7.96
CA LYS A 209 0.20 1.04 -7.88
C LYS A 209 1.15 1.06 -6.69
N ALA A 210 1.91 2.14 -6.50
CA ALA A 210 2.88 2.24 -5.41
C ALA A 210 2.24 2.16 -4.03
N GLN A 211 1.13 2.88 -3.82
CA GLN A 211 0.42 2.86 -2.55
C GLN A 211 -0.26 1.51 -2.30
N PHE A 212 -0.83 0.88 -3.33
CA PHE A 212 -1.37 -0.47 -3.23
C PHE A 212 -0.29 -1.47 -2.80
N GLU A 213 0.86 -1.47 -3.49
CA GLU A 213 2.00 -2.33 -3.15
C GLU A 213 2.45 -2.15 -1.70
N GLN A 214 2.44 -0.92 -1.18
CA GLN A 214 2.70 -0.66 0.24
C GLN A 214 1.62 -1.26 1.12
N ILE A 215 0.34 -0.99 0.84
CA ILE A 215 -0.79 -1.46 1.65
C ILE A 215 -0.73 -2.99 1.80
N VAL A 216 -0.55 -3.71 0.69
CA VAL A 216 -0.54 -5.18 0.68
C VAL A 216 0.80 -5.81 1.04
N GLY A 217 1.88 -5.02 1.16
CA GLY A 217 3.22 -5.49 1.50
C GLY A 217 4.04 -6.04 0.33
N LEU A 218 3.69 -5.73 -0.91
CA LEU A 218 4.49 -6.15 -2.07
C LEU A 218 5.84 -5.42 -2.12
N GLU A 219 5.91 -4.15 -1.67
CA GLU A 219 7.15 -3.37 -1.73
C GLU A 219 8.29 -4.03 -0.93
N GLU A 220 8.04 -4.44 0.33
CA GLU A 220 9.08 -5.07 1.12
C GLU A 220 9.34 -6.53 0.73
N GLU A 221 8.39 -7.23 0.08
CA GLU A 221 8.65 -8.51 -0.58
C GLU A 221 9.64 -8.34 -1.75
N TYR A 222 9.48 -7.29 -2.56
CA TYR A 222 10.42 -6.98 -3.63
C TYR A 222 11.80 -6.67 -3.09
N LYS A 223 11.91 -5.96 -1.97
CA LYS A 223 13.20 -5.74 -1.29
C LYS A 223 13.88 -7.06 -0.93
N GLN A 224 13.15 -8.02 -0.37
CA GLN A 224 13.71 -9.31 0.02
C GLN A 224 14.15 -10.15 -1.16
N GLN A 225 13.33 -10.18 -2.21
CA GLN A 225 13.69 -10.85 -3.45
C GLN A 225 14.93 -10.20 -4.07
N ALA A 226 15.02 -8.88 -4.08
CA ALA A 226 16.18 -8.14 -4.58
C ALA A 226 17.47 -8.47 -3.82
N ILE A 227 17.41 -8.59 -2.48
CA ILE A 227 18.55 -9.03 -1.66
C ILE A 227 18.99 -10.45 -2.07
N GLN A 228 18.04 -11.37 -2.24
CA GLN A 228 18.35 -12.74 -2.66
C GLN A 228 18.98 -12.77 -4.06
N ILE A 229 18.42 -12.02 -5.01
CA ILE A 229 18.93 -11.94 -6.38
C ILE A 229 20.35 -11.37 -6.41
N ASN A 230 20.63 -10.33 -5.62
CA ASN A 230 22.00 -9.79 -5.54
C ASN A 230 22.97 -10.80 -4.91
N SER A 231 22.52 -11.57 -3.91
CA SER A 231 23.30 -12.67 -3.34
C SER A 231 23.61 -13.75 -4.38
N ASP A 232 22.62 -14.15 -5.19
CA ASP A 232 22.79 -15.15 -6.24
C ASP A 232 23.78 -14.65 -7.32
N LEU A 233 23.69 -13.38 -7.72
CA LEU A 233 24.64 -12.74 -8.63
C LEU A 233 26.06 -12.73 -8.07
N LYS A 234 26.23 -12.42 -6.78
CA LYS A 234 27.54 -12.46 -6.11
C LYS A 234 28.17 -13.85 -6.11
N GLN A 235 27.37 -14.91 -5.97
CA GLN A 235 27.86 -16.28 -6.00
C GLN A 235 28.47 -16.67 -7.35
N THR A 236 28.04 -16.04 -8.45
CA THR A 236 28.63 -16.29 -9.77
C THR A 236 30.09 -15.84 -9.88
N LYS A 237 30.51 -14.85 -9.08
CA LYS A 237 31.82 -14.18 -9.16
C LYS A 237 32.16 -13.63 -10.57
N MET A 238 31.14 -13.39 -11.41
CA MET A 238 31.31 -12.89 -12.78
C MET A 238 31.13 -11.37 -12.92
N ILE A 239 30.65 -10.70 -11.87
CA ILE A 239 30.27 -9.28 -11.90
C ILE A 239 30.89 -8.56 -10.71
N ASP A 240 31.71 -7.56 -11.00
CA ASP A 240 32.29 -6.67 -9.99
C ASP A 240 31.34 -5.53 -9.61
N GLY A 241 31.47 -5.00 -8.39
CA GLY A 241 30.71 -3.83 -7.93
C GLY A 241 29.31 -4.12 -7.38
N LEU A 242 28.94 -5.39 -7.17
CA LEU A 242 27.65 -5.78 -6.57
C LEU A 242 27.47 -5.31 -5.11
N ASP A 243 28.54 -4.88 -4.44
CA ASP A 243 28.49 -4.25 -3.11
C ASP A 243 27.81 -2.87 -3.15
N PHE A 244 27.96 -2.14 -4.25
CA PHE A 244 27.22 -0.88 -4.45
C PHE A 244 25.71 -1.14 -4.60
N ILE A 245 25.34 -2.27 -5.22
CA ILE A 245 23.94 -2.67 -5.36
C ILE A 245 23.31 -2.98 -4.00
N ASP A 246 24.05 -3.58 -3.05
CA ASP A 246 23.53 -3.76 -1.68
C ASP A 246 23.15 -2.42 -1.02
N GLN A 247 24.00 -1.40 -1.17
CA GLN A 247 23.72 -0.08 -0.63
C GLN A 247 22.50 0.56 -1.30
N GLN A 248 22.34 0.36 -2.61
CA GLN A 248 21.17 0.85 -3.34
C GLN A 248 19.89 0.11 -2.96
N ILE A 249 19.95 -1.20 -2.70
CA ILE A 249 18.80 -1.99 -2.21
C ILE A 249 18.33 -1.46 -0.86
N GLU A 250 19.21 -0.95 0.01
CA GLU A 250 18.74 -0.40 1.28
C GLU A 250 17.95 0.90 1.12
N ASN A 251 18.34 1.75 0.17
CA ASN A 251 17.89 3.15 0.10
C ASN A 251 16.98 3.49 -1.10
N ASN A 252 16.88 2.63 -2.11
CA ASN A 252 16.22 2.95 -3.37
C ASN A 252 15.19 1.88 -3.80
N PRO A 253 13.89 2.05 -3.52
CA PRO A 253 12.85 1.10 -3.90
C PRO A 253 12.78 0.78 -5.40
N ALA A 254 13.19 1.72 -6.27
CA ALA A 254 13.17 1.48 -7.72
C ALA A 254 14.12 0.35 -8.14
N ILE A 255 15.20 0.11 -7.38
CA ILE A 255 16.14 -0.98 -7.69
C ILE A 255 15.52 -2.35 -7.38
N HIS A 256 14.62 -2.45 -6.40
CA HIS A 256 14.00 -3.72 -6.02
C HIS A 256 13.22 -4.28 -7.20
N LYS A 257 12.37 -3.43 -7.81
CA LYS A 257 11.59 -3.82 -8.99
C LYS A 257 12.51 -4.20 -10.15
N LYS A 258 13.58 -3.45 -10.41
CA LYS A 258 14.53 -3.78 -11.49
C LYS A 258 15.15 -5.17 -11.31
N LEU A 259 15.57 -5.50 -10.09
CA LEU A 259 16.15 -6.81 -9.79
C LEU A 259 15.09 -7.93 -9.87
N VAL A 260 13.89 -7.72 -9.34
CA VAL A 260 12.81 -8.71 -9.47
C VAL A 260 12.39 -8.92 -10.94
N ARG A 261 12.38 -7.85 -11.74
CA ARG A 261 12.17 -7.93 -13.20
C ARG A 261 13.25 -8.77 -13.87
N LEU A 262 14.53 -8.55 -13.54
CA LEU A 262 15.65 -9.39 -14.01
C LEU A 262 15.40 -10.87 -13.68
N ALA A 263 14.91 -11.15 -12.47
CA ALA A 263 14.64 -12.52 -12.06
C ALA A 263 13.47 -13.19 -12.78
N LYS A 264 12.42 -12.43 -13.10
CA LYS A 264 11.31 -12.92 -13.92
C LYS A 264 11.74 -13.24 -15.36
N ILE A 265 12.66 -12.45 -15.93
CA ILE A 265 13.23 -12.71 -17.26
C ILE A 265 14.09 -14.00 -17.22
N GLY A 266 14.70 -14.31 -16.07
CA GLY A 266 15.36 -15.59 -15.80
C GLY A 266 16.81 -15.71 -16.29
N ASN A 267 17.25 -14.82 -17.19
CA ASN A 267 18.55 -14.90 -17.85
C ASN A 267 19.77 -14.87 -16.89
N TYR A 268 19.63 -14.24 -15.72
CA TYR A 268 20.77 -14.08 -14.80
C TYR A 268 21.22 -15.38 -14.12
N LYS A 269 20.38 -16.43 -14.12
CA LYS A 269 20.70 -17.71 -13.46
C LYS A 269 21.65 -18.58 -14.27
N ASN A 270 21.69 -18.40 -15.58
CA ASN A 270 22.51 -19.24 -16.46
C ASN A 270 23.90 -18.65 -16.70
N LEU A 271 24.15 -17.45 -16.15
CA LEU A 271 25.31 -16.62 -16.42
C LEU A 271 26.61 -17.39 -16.11
N ASN A 272 27.21 -17.90 -17.18
CA ASN A 272 28.40 -18.73 -17.15
C ASN A 272 29.41 -18.25 -18.20
N LYS A 273 30.62 -18.81 -18.21
CA LYS A 273 31.69 -18.39 -19.12
C LYS A 273 31.30 -18.54 -20.59
N GLU A 274 30.58 -19.60 -20.96
CA GLU A 274 30.16 -19.84 -22.35
C GLU A 274 29.16 -18.80 -22.83
N GLU A 275 28.20 -18.41 -21.98
CA GLU A 275 27.24 -17.36 -22.27
C GLU A 275 27.90 -15.99 -22.39
N ILE A 276 28.87 -15.68 -21.53
CA ILE A 276 29.64 -14.44 -21.63
C ILE A 276 30.43 -14.40 -22.95
N ILE A 277 31.04 -15.51 -23.36
CA ILE A 277 31.75 -15.58 -24.65
C ILE A 277 30.77 -15.38 -25.82
N LYS A 278 29.58 -15.98 -25.77
CA LYS A 278 28.53 -15.76 -26.79
C LYS A 278 28.13 -14.27 -26.86
N MET A 279 27.93 -13.63 -25.72
CA MET A 279 27.61 -12.19 -25.65
C MET A 279 28.74 -11.32 -26.24
N GLN A 280 30.00 -11.63 -25.92
CA GLN A 280 31.16 -10.92 -26.47
C GLN A 280 31.27 -11.07 -27.99
N ASN A 281 30.95 -12.24 -28.53
CA ASN A 281 30.96 -12.48 -29.97
C ASN A 281 29.87 -11.70 -30.69
N ILE A 282 28.65 -11.65 -30.13
CA ILE A 282 27.56 -10.81 -30.67
C ILE A 282 27.96 -9.33 -30.63
N TRP A 283 28.53 -8.85 -29.53
CA TRP A 283 28.99 -7.47 -29.42
C TRP A 283 30.06 -7.12 -30.46
N ARG A 284 31.00 -8.05 -30.73
CA ARG A 284 31.99 -7.87 -31.79
C ARG A 284 31.35 -7.78 -33.17
N LEU A 285 30.33 -8.60 -33.47
CA LEU A 285 29.60 -8.54 -34.75
C LEU A 285 28.90 -7.20 -34.94
N ILE A 286 28.18 -6.72 -33.93
CA ILE A 286 27.47 -5.42 -33.99
C ILE A 286 28.46 -4.25 -34.16
N LYS A 287 29.63 -4.33 -33.53
CA LYS A 287 30.67 -3.30 -33.65
C LYS A 287 31.39 -3.29 -35.01
N TRP A 288 31.26 -4.35 -35.81
CA TRP A 288 31.80 -4.41 -37.17
C TRP A 288 30.80 -3.93 -38.22
N GLU A 289 29.51 -3.85 -37.89
CA GLU A 289 28.45 -3.30 -38.75
C GLU A 289 28.18 -1.80 -38.51
N MET A 290 28.88 -1.18 -37.54
CA MET A 290 28.91 0.26 -37.27
C MET A 290 30.26 0.87 -37.65
#